data_AF-A0A0U2LWL2-F1
#
_entry.id   AF-A0A0U2LWL2-F1
#
_cell.length_a   1.000
_cell.length_b   1.000
_cell.length_c   1.000
_cell.angle_alpha   90.00
_cell.angle_beta   90.00
_cell.angle_gamma   90.00
#
_symmetry.space_group_name_H-M   'P 1'
#
loop_
_entity.id
_entity.type
_entity.pdbx_description
1 polymer ?
#
loop_
_entity_poly.entity_id
_entity_poly.type
_entity_poly.pdbx_seq_one_letter_code
_entity_poly.pdbx_strand_id
1 'polypeptide(L)'
;MKKSKMNLITGVFVLGVIISFGVFSQGTLANEKKIYVSDDWLRKSMVDQIEEPVENELPTAQQMSEIKEISGTDNGSIEGVQYAINAEKIQISGLGITDFRPISGMNNLKEYHAYSSLIQGDEEQVLNITPFGELQNLENLYFGYANIRDFSMLSELPKLKSIQAFGGINVNLPTVYVDKSTKKFVMEHPVKYSKQFDGKRTVSGSTDKQGVTVEPGIENNAVIINNLDESISKVYLSFEASSKDNDISNGFFASFSCEIPIVWY
;
A
#
# COMPACT_ATOMS: atom_id res chain seq x y z
N MET A 1 67.59 -68.07 21.34
CA MET A 1 67.78 -66.74 20.71
C MET A 1 66.40 -66.12 20.49
N LYS A 2 65.98 -65.08 21.26
CA LYS A 2 65.83 -63.65 20.83
C LYS A 2 65.17 -63.51 19.44
N LYS A 3 64.13 -62.71 19.14
CA LYS A 3 63.30 -61.61 19.72
C LYS A 3 62.07 -61.50 18.79
N SER A 4 60.81 -61.42 19.25
CA SER A 4 60.00 -60.23 19.65
C SER A 4 59.35 -59.38 18.53
N LYS A 5 58.08 -59.00 18.80
CA LYS A 5 57.28 -57.81 18.36
C LYS A 5 56.42 -57.96 17.08
N MET A 6 55.16 -57.48 16.98
CA MET A 6 54.25 -56.72 17.86
C MET A 6 52.83 -56.67 17.24
N ASN A 7 51.83 -56.36 18.08
CA ASN A 7 50.37 -56.41 17.92
C ASN A 7 49.73 -55.44 16.90
N LEU A 8 48.47 -55.71 16.51
CA LEU A 8 47.39 -54.69 16.56
C LEU A 8 46.00 -55.33 16.69
N ILE A 9 45.23 -54.84 17.68
CA ILE A 9 43.81 -55.11 17.95
C ILE A 9 43.02 -53.98 17.31
N THR A 10 41.90 -54.28 16.65
CA THR A 10 40.74 -53.38 16.55
C THR A 10 39.49 -54.19 16.23
N GLY A 11 38.59 -54.31 17.21
CA GLY A 11 37.20 -54.68 16.99
C GLY A 11 36.33 -53.44 16.93
N VAL A 12 35.16 -53.52 16.28
CA VAL A 12 34.01 -52.64 16.57
C VAL A 12 32.71 -53.41 16.31
N PHE A 13 31.95 -53.58 17.39
CA PHE A 13 30.51 -53.83 17.44
C PHE A 13 29.80 -52.53 17.01
N VAL A 14 28.85 -52.57 16.06
CA VAL A 14 27.88 -51.46 15.90
C VAL A 14 26.47 -52.02 16.04
N LEU A 15 25.81 -51.51 17.07
CA LEU A 15 24.45 -51.77 17.53
C LEU A 15 23.75 -50.41 17.52
N GLY A 16 22.55 -50.32 16.92
CA GLY A 16 21.68 -49.12 16.89
C GLY A 16 22.10 -48.07 15.86
N VAL A 17 21.22 -47.50 15.05
CA VAL A 17 20.02 -46.76 15.44
C VAL A 17 18.89 -47.01 14.43
N ILE A 18 17.75 -47.51 14.92
CA ILE A 18 16.46 -47.34 14.24
C ILE A 18 16.14 -45.86 14.40
N ILE A 19 16.29 -45.08 13.34
CA ILE A 19 15.79 -43.71 13.32
C ILE A 19 14.27 -43.84 13.32
N SER A 20 13.68 -43.52 14.46
CA SER A 20 12.26 -43.27 14.61
C SER A 20 11.81 -42.34 13.48
N PHE A 21 10.91 -42.81 12.62
CA PHE A 21 10.08 -41.94 11.79
C PHE A 21 9.26 -41.07 12.75
N GLY A 22 9.84 -39.94 13.14
CA GLY A 22 9.12 -38.87 13.80
C GLY A 22 8.02 -38.42 12.86
N VAL A 23 6.81 -38.36 13.40
CA VAL A 23 5.68 -37.69 12.77
C VAL A 23 6.12 -36.27 12.44
N PHE A 24 6.52 -36.02 11.18
CA PHE A 24 6.68 -34.66 10.66
C PHE A 24 5.29 -34.05 10.68
N SER A 25 4.99 -33.33 11.76
CA SER A 25 3.75 -32.59 11.88
C SER A 25 3.77 -31.47 10.84
N GLN A 26 2.63 -31.19 10.22
CA GLN A 26 2.52 -30.08 9.26
C GLN A 26 3.00 -28.74 9.83
N GLY A 27 2.96 -28.57 11.16
CA GLY A 27 3.45 -27.38 11.85
C GLY A 27 4.98 -27.20 11.82
N THR A 28 5.77 -28.27 11.86
CA THR A 28 7.25 -28.17 11.76
C THR A 28 7.68 -27.85 10.32
N LEU A 29 7.02 -28.47 9.32
CA LEU A 29 7.26 -28.15 7.91
C LEU A 29 6.87 -26.71 7.55
N ALA A 30 5.79 -26.17 8.13
CA ALA A 30 5.38 -24.79 7.89
C ALA A 30 6.42 -23.78 8.41
N ASN A 31 7.03 -24.06 9.57
CA ASN A 31 8.05 -23.20 10.17
C ASN A 31 9.37 -23.19 9.39
N GLU A 32 9.73 -24.29 8.73
CA GLU A 32 10.95 -24.41 7.91
C GLU A 32 10.77 -23.87 6.47
N LYS A 33 9.55 -23.50 6.07
CA LYS A 33 9.27 -22.97 4.72
C LYS A 33 10.13 -21.74 4.46
N LYS A 34 10.99 -21.82 3.45
CA LYS A 34 11.80 -20.71 2.96
C LYS A 34 10.92 -19.67 2.26
N ILE A 35 11.12 -18.40 2.63
CA ILE A 35 10.31 -17.28 2.18
C ILE A 35 11.12 -16.41 1.23
N TYR A 36 10.54 -16.15 0.07
CA TYR A 36 11.10 -15.23 -0.90
C TYR A 36 10.43 -13.86 -0.76
N VAL A 37 11.24 -12.83 -0.54
CA VAL A 37 10.84 -11.42 -0.64
C VAL A 37 11.38 -10.90 -1.96
N SER A 38 10.48 -10.40 -2.82
CA SER A 38 10.78 -10.12 -4.22
C SER A 38 11.71 -8.92 -4.39
N ASP A 39 11.58 -7.93 -3.51
CA ASP A 39 12.40 -6.72 -3.51
C ASP A 39 13.68 -6.96 -2.71
N ASP A 40 14.84 -6.76 -3.35
CA ASP A 40 16.14 -7.12 -2.75
C ASP A 40 16.49 -6.24 -1.55
N TRP A 41 16.20 -4.93 -1.62
CA TRP A 41 16.46 -4.01 -0.50
C TRP A 41 15.49 -4.25 0.65
N LEU A 42 14.21 -4.48 0.35
CA LEU A 42 13.23 -4.86 1.35
C LEU A 42 13.62 -6.18 2.02
N ARG A 43 14.00 -7.19 1.24
CA ARG A 43 14.47 -8.49 1.74
C ARG A 43 15.65 -8.30 2.68
N LYS A 44 16.64 -7.51 2.27
CA LYS A 44 17.82 -7.23 3.11
C LYS A 44 17.43 -6.57 4.44
N SER A 45 16.62 -5.50 4.39
CA SER A 45 16.17 -4.77 5.58
C SER A 45 15.38 -5.66 6.55
N MET A 46 14.58 -6.58 6.01
CA MET A 46 13.84 -7.57 6.79
C MET A 46 14.77 -8.61 7.43
N VAL A 47 15.74 -9.14 6.66
CA VAL A 47 16.67 -10.16 7.13
C VAL A 47 17.66 -9.63 8.17
N ASP A 48 18.08 -8.37 8.06
CA ASP A 48 18.99 -7.71 9.01
C ASP A 48 18.40 -7.60 10.45
N GLN A 49 17.10 -7.84 10.62
CA GLN A 49 16.41 -7.83 11.93
C GLN A 49 16.30 -9.20 12.59
N ILE A 50 16.60 -10.28 11.86
CA ILE A 50 16.56 -11.65 12.38
C ILE A 50 17.78 -11.84 13.29
N GLU A 51 17.61 -12.48 14.46
CA GLU A 51 18.71 -12.62 15.43
C GLU A 51 19.85 -13.52 14.89
N GLU A 52 19.49 -14.61 14.21
CA GLU A 52 20.43 -15.58 13.64
C GLU A 52 20.11 -15.84 12.15
N PRO A 53 20.42 -14.90 11.25
CA PRO A 53 20.19 -15.08 9.83
C PRO A 53 21.21 -16.09 9.28
N VAL A 54 20.77 -16.94 8.36
CA VAL A 54 21.68 -17.87 7.67
C VAL A 54 22.19 -17.19 6.41
N GLU A 55 23.51 -16.97 6.35
CA GLU A 55 24.15 -16.32 5.22
C GLU A 55 23.89 -17.09 3.92
N ASN A 56 23.56 -16.35 2.84
CA ASN A 56 23.25 -16.91 1.52
C ASN A 56 22.03 -17.86 1.49
N GLU A 57 21.16 -17.81 2.49
CA GLU A 57 19.89 -18.52 2.50
C GLU A 57 18.69 -17.59 2.64
N LEU A 58 17.54 -18.04 2.14
CA LEU A 58 16.27 -17.38 2.39
C LEU A 58 15.84 -17.55 3.85
N PRO A 59 15.17 -16.54 4.45
CA PRO A 59 14.62 -16.68 5.79
C PRO A 59 13.50 -17.71 5.80
N THR A 60 13.33 -18.42 6.92
CA THR A 60 12.18 -19.30 7.12
C THR A 60 10.95 -18.50 7.57
N ALA A 61 9.75 -19.09 7.50
CA ALA A 61 8.53 -18.48 8.02
C ALA A 61 8.64 -18.15 9.52
N GLN A 62 9.37 -18.98 10.29
CA GLN A 62 9.64 -18.70 11.70
C GLN A 62 10.51 -17.46 11.87
N GLN A 63 11.61 -17.34 11.13
CA GLN A 63 12.47 -16.16 11.19
C GLN A 63 11.73 -14.88 10.75
N MET A 64 10.87 -14.98 9.74
CA MET A 64 10.03 -13.85 9.32
C MET A 64 9.10 -13.36 10.44
N SER A 65 8.67 -14.24 11.36
CA SER A 65 7.83 -13.87 12.49
C SER A 65 8.55 -13.05 13.57
N GLU A 66 9.88 -12.96 13.55
CA GLU A 66 10.67 -12.10 14.45
C GLU A 66 10.53 -10.63 14.07
N ILE A 67 10.22 -10.34 12.80
CA ILE A 67 10.17 -8.99 12.25
C ILE A 67 8.98 -8.21 12.82
N LYS A 68 9.29 -7.05 13.41
CA LYS A 68 8.31 -6.12 14.00
C LYS A 68 8.10 -4.87 13.16
N GLU A 69 9.11 -4.46 12.41
CA GLU A 69 9.06 -3.26 11.58
C GLU A 69 9.63 -3.58 10.21
N ILE A 70 9.00 -3.09 9.16
CA ILE A 70 9.48 -3.27 7.78
C ILE A 70 9.79 -1.89 7.25
N SER A 71 11.06 -1.65 6.91
CA SER A 71 11.46 -0.39 6.30
C SER A 71 12.19 -0.61 4.98
N GLY A 72 11.95 0.28 4.02
CA GLY A 72 12.56 0.15 2.70
C GLY A 72 12.50 1.45 1.91
N THR A 73 13.45 1.58 0.99
CA THR A 73 13.48 2.67 0.01
C THR A 73 13.66 2.08 -1.36
N ASP A 74 13.10 2.76 -2.36
CA ASP A 74 13.13 2.35 -3.77
C ASP A 74 12.51 0.96 -4.02
N ASN A 75 11.40 0.67 -3.33
CA ASN A 75 10.75 -0.63 -3.41
C ASN A 75 9.84 -0.73 -4.65
N GLY A 76 9.95 -1.83 -5.40
CA GLY A 76 9.08 -2.15 -6.53
C GLY A 76 7.93 -3.11 -6.19
N SER A 77 8.03 -3.81 -5.05
CA SER A 77 7.04 -4.78 -4.60
C SER A 77 7.13 -4.99 -3.09
N ILE A 78 6.01 -5.38 -2.49
CA ILE A 78 5.93 -5.83 -1.10
C ILE A 78 5.61 -7.33 -0.99
N GLU A 79 5.68 -8.09 -2.09
CA GLU A 79 5.50 -9.53 -2.03
C GLU A 79 6.54 -10.18 -1.10
N GLY A 80 6.06 -10.98 -0.16
CA GLY A 80 6.84 -11.60 0.91
C GLY A 80 6.60 -10.99 2.30
N VAL A 81 6.06 -9.76 2.39
CA VAL A 81 5.79 -9.12 3.69
C VAL A 81 4.68 -9.82 4.49
N GLN A 82 3.78 -10.57 3.84
CA GLN A 82 2.70 -11.32 4.50
C GLN A 82 3.22 -12.32 5.55
N TYR A 83 4.48 -12.75 5.44
CA TYR A 83 5.08 -13.71 6.36
C TYR A 83 5.65 -13.05 7.64
N ALA A 84 5.80 -11.73 7.64
CA ALA A 84 6.13 -10.97 8.85
C ALA A 84 4.87 -10.74 9.70
N ILE A 85 4.28 -11.84 10.17
CA ILE A 85 2.95 -11.88 10.82
C ILE A 85 2.85 -11.03 12.09
N ASN A 86 3.98 -10.67 12.67
CA ASN A 86 4.11 -9.89 13.89
C ASN A 86 4.51 -8.44 13.64
N ALA A 87 4.65 -8.02 12.38
CA ALA A 87 4.98 -6.66 12.03
C ALA A 87 3.84 -5.71 12.43
N GLU A 88 4.20 -4.64 13.13
CA GLU A 88 3.29 -3.60 13.58
C GLU A 88 3.38 -2.35 12.72
N LYS A 89 4.47 -2.19 11.97
CA LYS A 89 4.78 -0.98 11.21
C LYS A 89 5.43 -1.31 9.87
N ILE A 90 4.95 -0.66 8.82
CA ILE A 90 5.55 -0.68 7.48
C ILE A 90 5.85 0.77 7.07
N GLN A 91 7.11 1.06 6.76
CA GLN A 91 7.59 2.34 6.25
C GLN A 91 8.38 2.12 4.96
N ILE A 92 7.72 2.27 3.84
CA ILE A 92 8.32 1.98 2.54
C ILE A 92 8.24 3.21 1.63
N SER A 93 9.12 3.27 0.66
CA SER A 93 9.04 4.29 -0.40
C SER A 93 9.50 3.65 -1.69
N GLY A 94 8.90 4.04 -2.81
CA GLY A 94 9.25 3.43 -4.08
C GLY A 94 8.42 3.93 -5.25
N LEU A 95 8.83 3.53 -6.45
CA LEU A 95 8.12 3.87 -7.67
C LEU A 95 7.41 2.60 -8.16
N GLY A 96 6.12 2.48 -7.88
CA GLY A 96 5.29 1.40 -8.46
C GLY A 96 4.72 0.34 -7.51
N ILE A 97 4.69 0.58 -6.20
CA ILE A 97 3.96 -0.32 -5.27
C ILE A 97 2.45 -0.15 -5.47
N THR A 98 1.88 -1.00 -6.31
CA THR A 98 0.48 -0.90 -6.75
C THR A 98 -0.38 -2.05 -6.23
N ASP A 99 0.26 -3.12 -5.76
CA ASP A 99 -0.38 -4.30 -5.20
C ASP A 99 -0.19 -4.37 -3.68
N PHE A 100 -1.28 -4.13 -2.95
CA PHE A 100 -1.31 -4.22 -1.49
C PHE A 100 -1.92 -5.54 -1.00
N ARG A 101 -2.22 -6.51 -1.87
CA ARG A 101 -2.71 -7.83 -1.42
C ARG A 101 -1.75 -8.54 -0.45
N PRO A 102 -0.41 -8.39 -0.52
CA PRO A 102 0.49 -9.02 0.45
C PRO A 102 0.28 -8.55 1.90
N ILE A 103 -0.35 -7.41 2.15
CA ILE A 103 -0.64 -7.01 3.54
C ILE A 103 -2.00 -7.50 4.03
N SER A 104 -2.84 -8.11 3.17
CA SER A 104 -4.12 -8.70 3.59
C SER A 104 -3.89 -9.70 4.73
N GLY A 105 -4.61 -9.50 5.83
CA GLY A 105 -4.52 -10.37 7.00
C GLY A 105 -3.31 -10.15 7.91
N MET A 106 -2.49 -9.10 7.70
CA MET A 106 -1.47 -8.66 8.66
C MET A 106 -2.14 -8.02 9.89
N ASN A 107 -2.77 -8.85 10.72
CA ASN A 107 -3.63 -8.40 11.80
C ASN A 107 -2.91 -7.58 12.88
N ASN A 108 -1.58 -7.65 12.98
CA ASN A 108 -0.82 -6.84 13.95
C ASN A 108 -0.42 -5.46 13.40
N LEU A 109 -0.63 -5.19 12.11
CA LEU A 109 -0.22 -3.95 11.47
C LEU A 109 -1.04 -2.76 12.02
N LYS A 110 -0.34 -1.78 12.57
CA LYS A 110 -0.89 -0.54 13.15
C LYS A 110 -0.59 0.68 12.29
N GLU A 111 0.59 0.69 11.65
CA GLU A 111 1.08 1.83 10.90
C GLU A 111 1.52 1.41 9.51
N TYR A 112 1.00 2.09 8.48
CA TYR A 112 1.50 1.97 7.13
C TYR A 112 1.82 3.35 6.58
N HIS A 113 3.07 3.54 6.20
CA HIS A 113 3.57 4.77 5.61
C HIS A 113 4.24 4.44 4.29
N ALA A 114 3.70 5.01 3.22
CA ALA A 114 4.33 4.98 1.91
C ALA A 114 4.50 6.38 1.35
N TYR A 115 5.71 6.70 0.89
CA TYR A 115 5.95 7.87 0.06
C TYR A 115 6.26 7.45 -1.36
N SER A 116 5.43 7.91 -2.29
CA SER A 116 5.35 7.42 -3.66
C SER A 116 4.97 5.94 -3.69
N SER A 117 3.81 5.64 -4.27
CA SER A 117 3.38 4.26 -4.57
C SER A 117 2.93 4.12 -6.02
N LEU A 118 3.03 5.21 -6.78
CA LEU A 118 2.72 5.24 -8.20
C LEU A 118 3.98 5.06 -9.05
N ILE A 119 3.78 4.55 -10.25
CA ILE A 119 4.78 4.65 -11.32
C ILE A 119 4.78 6.11 -11.80
N GLN A 120 5.94 6.76 -11.79
CA GLN A 120 6.04 8.13 -12.27
C GLN A 120 5.62 8.23 -13.74
N GLY A 121 4.71 9.17 -14.04
CA GLY A 121 4.23 9.44 -15.38
C GLY A 121 3.03 8.60 -15.83
N ASP A 122 2.47 7.75 -14.97
CA ASP A 122 1.23 7.01 -15.27
C ASP A 122 0.00 7.78 -14.78
N GLU A 123 -0.52 8.67 -15.65
CA GLU A 123 -1.70 9.49 -15.41
C GLU A 123 -3.00 8.67 -15.29
N GLU A 124 -2.99 7.36 -15.51
CA GLU A 124 -4.17 6.51 -15.36
C GLU A 124 -4.20 5.81 -13.99
N GLN A 125 -3.10 5.86 -13.24
CA GLN A 125 -2.93 5.00 -12.10
C GLN A 125 -3.61 5.56 -10.85
N VAL A 126 -4.65 4.83 -10.42
CA VAL A 126 -5.32 4.98 -9.14
C VAL A 126 -4.99 3.77 -8.28
N LEU A 127 -4.54 4.01 -7.05
CA LEU A 127 -4.20 2.93 -6.13
C LEU A 127 -5.45 2.28 -5.55
N ASN A 128 -5.49 0.95 -5.63
CA ASN A 128 -6.51 0.15 -4.99
C ASN A 128 -6.09 -0.22 -3.57
N ILE A 129 -6.60 0.51 -2.59
CA ILE A 129 -6.32 0.28 -1.16
C ILE A 129 -7.31 -0.67 -0.48
N THR A 130 -8.08 -1.46 -1.23
CA THR A 130 -9.06 -2.42 -0.66
C THR A 130 -8.47 -3.33 0.44
N PRO A 131 -7.24 -3.88 0.29
CA PRO A 131 -6.63 -4.74 1.33
C PRO A 131 -6.54 -4.10 2.72
N PHE A 132 -6.47 -2.77 2.81
CA PHE A 132 -6.39 -2.07 4.10
C PHE A 132 -7.69 -2.16 4.91
N GLY A 133 -8.84 -2.42 4.27
CA GLY A 133 -10.12 -2.60 4.96
C GLY A 133 -10.19 -3.84 5.87
N GLU A 134 -9.23 -4.77 5.75
CA GLU A 134 -9.19 -5.99 6.57
C GLU A 134 -8.38 -5.81 7.87
N LEU A 135 -7.60 -4.72 7.99
CA LEU A 135 -6.60 -4.53 9.04
C LEU A 135 -7.23 -3.96 10.33
N GLN A 136 -7.79 -4.85 11.16
CA GLN A 136 -8.55 -4.47 12.36
C GLN A 136 -7.76 -3.68 13.42
N ASN A 137 -6.42 -3.76 13.40
CA ASN A 137 -5.55 -3.03 14.31
C ASN A 137 -4.89 -1.79 13.69
N LEU A 138 -5.24 -1.45 12.45
CA LEU A 138 -4.68 -0.29 11.76
C LEU A 138 -5.10 1.01 12.44
N GLU A 139 -4.12 1.85 12.73
CA GLU A 139 -4.29 3.13 13.42
C GLU A 139 -3.95 4.30 12.51
N ASN A 140 -2.85 4.21 11.75
CA ASN A 140 -2.33 5.31 10.96
C ASN A 140 -2.03 4.89 9.53
N LEU A 141 -2.53 5.68 8.58
CA LEU A 141 -2.23 5.55 7.16
C LEU A 141 -1.60 6.83 6.63
N TYR A 142 -0.43 6.69 6.02
CA TYR A 142 0.20 7.74 5.26
C TYR A 142 0.51 7.28 3.84
N PHE A 143 0.08 8.08 2.89
CA PHE A 143 0.25 7.89 1.46
C PHE A 143 0.65 9.23 0.84
N GLY A 144 1.92 9.39 0.52
CA GLY A 144 2.40 10.51 -0.30
C GLY A 144 2.41 10.14 -1.77
N TYR A 145 1.93 11.00 -2.67
CA TYR A 145 1.92 10.75 -4.12
C TYR A 145 1.22 9.43 -4.49
N ALA A 146 -0.03 9.32 -4.05
CA ALA A 146 -0.81 8.10 -4.09
C ALA A 146 -2.25 8.48 -4.44
N ASN A 147 -2.54 8.50 -5.74
CA ASN A 147 -3.85 8.82 -6.28
C ASN A 147 -4.86 7.77 -5.80
N ILE A 148 -5.56 8.03 -4.70
CA ILE A 148 -6.55 7.14 -4.11
C ILE A 148 -7.93 7.79 -4.23
N ARG A 149 -8.91 7.00 -4.67
CA ARG A 149 -10.28 7.49 -4.92
C ARG A 149 -11.34 6.77 -4.10
N ASP A 150 -11.01 5.64 -3.49
CA ASP A 150 -11.98 4.88 -2.69
C ASP A 150 -11.36 4.58 -1.33
N PHE A 151 -11.90 5.25 -0.30
CA PHE A 151 -11.57 5.04 1.10
C PHE A 151 -12.68 4.31 1.84
N SER A 152 -13.78 3.92 1.16
CA SER A 152 -15.00 3.44 1.81
C SER A 152 -14.79 2.21 2.70
N MET A 153 -13.85 1.32 2.32
CA MET A 153 -13.47 0.14 3.08
C MET A 153 -12.90 0.45 4.48
N LEU A 154 -12.43 1.67 4.71
CA LEU A 154 -11.85 2.11 5.98
C LEU A 154 -12.91 2.59 7.00
N SER A 155 -14.18 2.68 6.58
CA SER A 155 -15.26 3.22 7.41
C SER A 155 -15.44 2.45 8.72
N GLU A 156 -15.26 1.14 8.72
CA GLU A 156 -15.57 0.28 9.87
C GLU A 156 -14.33 -0.18 10.64
N LEU A 157 -13.14 0.37 10.34
CA LEU A 157 -11.93 0.04 11.09
C LEU A 157 -11.99 0.67 12.50
N PRO A 158 -12.01 -0.14 13.58
CA PRO A 158 -12.35 0.34 14.91
C PRO A 158 -11.23 1.14 15.59
N LYS A 159 -9.99 1.01 15.11
CA LYS A 159 -8.80 1.65 15.70
C LYS A 159 -8.20 2.76 14.85
N LEU A 160 -8.80 3.06 13.69
CA LEU A 160 -8.25 4.03 12.76
C LEU A 160 -8.32 5.45 13.35
N LYS A 161 -7.15 6.07 13.49
CA LYS A 161 -6.97 7.40 14.09
C LYS A 161 -6.65 8.47 13.06
N SER A 162 -5.84 8.13 12.05
CA SER A 162 -5.42 9.10 11.03
C SER A 162 -5.33 8.49 9.63
N ILE A 163 -5.65 9.31 8.62
CA ILE A 163 -5.36 9.05 7.21
C ILE A 163 -4.79 10.32 6.63
N GLN A 164 -3.61 10.24 6.03
CA GLN A 164 -3.00 11.32 5.27
C GLN A 164 -2.71 10.79 3.87
N ALA A 165 -3.54 11.16 2.89
CA ALA A 165 -3.41 10.73 1.51
C ALA A 165 -3.24 11.94 0.59
N PHE A 166 -2.07 12.08 -0.02
CA PHE A 166 -1.77 13.16 -0.94
C PHE A 166 -1.76 12.64 -2.36
N GLY A 167 -2.66 13.17 -3.19
CA GLY A 167 -2.65 12.96 -4.63
C GLY A 167 -1.33 13.41 -5.26
N GLY A 168 -0.94 12.74 -6.34
CA GLY A 168 0.26 13.05 -7.10
C GLY A 168 -0.08 13.79 -8.38
N ILE A 169 0.18 13.14 -9.51
CA ILE A 169 -0.14 13.64 -10.84
C ILE A 169 -1.64 13.58 -11.12
N ASN A 170 -2.11 14.44 -12.03
CA ASN A 170 -3.51 14.45 -12.45
C ASN A 170 -3.89 13.09 -13.05
N VAL A 171 -5.00 12.54 -12.57
CA VAL A 171 -5.58 11.33 -13.14
C VAL A 171 -6.47 11.68 -14.33
N ASN A 172 -6.31 10.95 -15.44
CA ASN A 172 -7.19 11.07 -16.60
C ASN A 172 -8.55 10.44 -16.31
N LEU A 173 -9.61 11.26 -16.29
CA LEU A 173 -10.97 10.79 -16.13
C LEU A 173 -11.72 10.73 -17.47
N PRO A 174 -12.79 9.92 -17.57
CA PRO A 174 -13.61 9.87 -18.76
C PRO A 174 -14.15 11.24 -19.18
N THR A 175 -14.30 11.42 -20.49
CA THR A 175 -14.83 12.65 -21.10
C THR A 175 -16.22 13.01 -20.58
N VAL A 176 -16.44 14.30 -20.35
CA VAL A 176 -17.77 14.86 -20.06
C VAL A 176 -18.31 15.58 -21.29
N TYR A 177 -19.56 15.27 -21.65
CA TYR A 177 -20.27 15.91 -22.75
C TYR A 177 -21.06 17.10 -22.23
N VAL A 178 -20.87 18.27 -22.81
CA VAL A 178 -21.51 19.52 -22.40
C VAL A 178 -22.40 20.04 -23.53
N ASP A 179 -23.68 20.24 -23.23
CA ASP A 179 -24.65 20.84 -24.15
C ASP A 179 -24.35 22.34 -24.29
N LYS A 180 -24.11 22.81 -25.52
CA LYS A 180 -23.83 24.23 -25.80
C LYS A 180 -24.92 25.19 -25.34
N SER A 181 -26.18 24.74 -25.30
CA SER A 181 -27.31 25.55 -24.86
C SER A 181 -27.31 25.78 -23.35
N THR A 182 -26.83 24.81 -22.56
CA THR A 182 -26.82 24.90 -21.09
C THR A 182 -25.47 25.34 -20.52
N LYS A 183 -24.38 25.04 -21.24
CA LYS A 183 -22.99 25.27 -20.80
C LYS A 183 -22.70 24.75 -19.39
N LYS A 184 -23.38 23.65 -19.04
CA LYS A 184 -23.34 23.06 -17.70
C LYS A 184 -22.54 21.76 -17.73
N PHE A 185 -21.38 21.78 -17.07
CA PHE A 185 -20.61 20.58 -16.78
C PHE A 185 -21.20 19.88 -15.56
N VAL A 186 -21.40 18.57 -15.65
CA VAL A 186 -21.85 17.73 -14.54
C VAL A 186 -21.10 16.41 -14.58
N MET A 187 -20.54 15.99 -13.44
CA MET A 187 -19.99 14.65 -13.24
C MET A 187 -20.26 14.17 -11.81
N GLU A 188 -20.19 12.86 -11.59
CA GLU A 188 -20.19 12.32 -10.22
C GLU A 188 -18.89 12.70 -9.48
N HIS A 189 -18.98 12.90 -8.17
CA HIS A 189 -17.80 13.12 -7.34
C HIS A 189 -16.83 11.93 -7.48
N PRO A 190 -15.57 12.13 -7.92
CA PRO A 190 -14.71 11.03 -8.31
C PRO A 190 -14.15 10.26 -7.12
N VAL A 191 -14.34 10.74 -5.89
CA VAL A 191 -13.77 10.17 -4.67
C VAL A 191 -14.88 9.75 -3.70
N LYS A 192 -14.77 8.52 -3.18
CA LYS A 192 -15.60 7.98 -2.10
C LYS A 192 -14.82 8.02 -0.81
N TYR A 193 -15.28 8.83 0.14
CA TYR A 193 -14.65 8.97 1.44
C TYR A 193 -15.25 8.02 2.47
N SER A 194 -14.43 7.59 3.43
CA SER A 194 -14.91 6.90 4.63
C SER A 194 -15.66 7.87 5.57
N LYS A 195 -16.39 7.34 6.56
CA LYS A 195 -17.18 8.17 7.48
C LYS A 195 -16.36 9.15 8.33
N GLN A 196 -15.07 8.89 8.49
CA GLN A 196 -14.14 9.71 9.27
C GLN A 196 -13.77 11.04 8.57
N PHE A 197 -13.99 11.16 7.24
CA PHE A 197 -13.88 12.43 6.52
C PHE A 197 -15.17 13.25 6.69
N ASP A 198 -15.39 13.69 7.92
CA ASP A 198 -16.61 14.35 8.39
C ASP A 198 -16.54 15.89 8.40
N GLY A 199 -15.41 16.44 7.91
CA GLY A 199 -15.10 17.86 7.85
C GLY A 199 -15.39 18.48 6.49
N LYS A 200 -14.53 19.43 6.09
CA LYS A 200 -14.72 20.21 4.87
C LYS A 200 -14.43 19.35 3.64
N ARG A 201 -15.23 19.52 2.59
CA ARG A 201 -14.95 19.02 1.24
C ARG A 201 -14.88 20.20 0.28
N THR A 202 -13.84 20.24 -0.53
CA THR A 202 -13.62 21.31 -1.50
C THR A 202 -13.38 20.72 -2.87
N VAL A 203 -13.78 21.48 -3.88
CA VAL A 203 -13.34 21.30 -5.25
C VAL A 203 -12.85 22.65 -5.74
N SER A 204 -11.76 22.62 -6.49
CA SER A 204 -11.20 23.77 -7.19
C SER A 204 -10.82 23.33 -8.60
N GLY A 205 -10.66 24.27 -9.53
CA GLY A 205 -10.30 23.88 -10.87
C GLY A 205 -9.77 25.00 -11.75
N SER A 206 -9.23 24.59 -12.88
CA SER A 206 -8.74 25.44 -13.96
C SER A 206 -9.09 24.81 -15.32
N THR A 207 -8.71 25.46 -16.40
CA THR A 207 -9.01 25.01 -17.77
C THR A 207 -7.73 24.96 -18.61
N ASP A 208 -7.82 24.38 -19.81
CA ASP A 208 -6.75 24.40 -20.81
C ASP A 208 -6.55 25.78 -21.47
N LYS A 209 -7.37 26.78 -21.14
CA LYS A 209 -7.32 28.13 -21.72
C LYS A 209 -6.85 29.16 -20.73
N GLN A 210 -5.76 29.84 -21.09
CA GLN A 210 -5.20 30.89 -20.26
C GLN A 210 -6.22 32.03 -20.06
N GLY A 211 -6.44 32.42 -18.80
CA GLY A 211 -7.38 33.48 -18.43
C GLY A 211 -8.85 33.05 -18.37
N VAL A 212 -9.19 31.79 -18.68
CA VAL A 212 -10.54 31.26 -18.52
C VAL A 212 -10.64 30.51 -17.19
N THR A 213 -11.40 31.08 -16.26
CA THR A 213 -11.62 30.53 -14.91
C THR A 213 -12.87 29.66 -14.85
N VAL A 214 -12.89 28.73 -13.91
CA VAL A 214 -14.07 27.91 -13.58
C VAL A 214 -14.32 27.95 -12.09
N GLU A 215 -15.59 27.85 -11.71
CA GLU A 215 -16.02 27.78 -10.31
C GLU A 215 -16.75 26.46 -10.08
N PRO A 216 -16.01 25.35 -9.85
CA PRO A 216 -16.64 24.07 -9.56
C PRO A 216 -17.32 24.10 -8.19
N GLY A 217 -18.52 23.56 -8.12
CA GLY A 217 -19.28 23.33 -6.90
C GLY A 217 -19.58 21.85 -6.68
N ILE A 218 -19.82 21.47 -5.43
CA ILE A 218 -20.29 20.13 -5.07
C ILE A 218 -21.76 20.25 -4.66
N GLU A 219 -22.64 19.57 -5.39
CA GLU A 219 -24.08 19.51 -5.11
C GLU A 219 -24.53 18.05 -5.14
N ASN A 220 -25.10 17.52 -4.05
CA ASN A 220 -25.65 16.15 -3.99
C ASN A 220 -24.71 15.06 -4.54
N ASN A 221 -23.42 15.10 -4.18
CA ASN A 221 -22.37 14.18 -4.67
C ASN A 221 -22.05 14.29 -6.18
N ALA A 222 -22.50 15.35 -6.84
CA ALA A 222 -22.08 15.72 -8.18
C ALA A 222 -21.19 16.96 -8.14
N VAL A 223 -20.27 17.05 -9.09
CA VAL A 223 -19.48 18.24 -9.38
C VAL A 223 -20.16 18.99 -10.51
N ILE A 224 -20.41 20.27 -10.30
CA ILE A 224 -21.12 21.12 -11.25
C ILE A 224 -20.25 22.34 -11.56
N ILE A 225 -20.14 22.68 -12.85
CA ILE A 225 -19.59 23.96 -13.30
C ILE A 225 -20.62 24.58 -14.23
N ASN A 226 -21.05 25.79 -13.89
CA ASN A 226 -22.02 26.54 -14.69
C ASN A 226 -21.29 27.55 -15.58
N ASN A 227 -21.96 27.99 -16.65
CA ASN A 227 -21.48 29.04 -17.56
C ASN A 227 -20.10 28.75 -18.15
N LEU A 228 -19.85 27.50 -18.53
CA LEU A 228 -18.58 27.07 -19.08
C LEU A 228 -18.31 27.74 -20.44
N ASP A 229 -17.06 28.16 -20.67
CA ASP A 229 -16.67 28.80 -21.94
C ASP A 229 -16.49 27.75 -23.04
N GLU A 230 -17.17 27.92 -24.18
CA GLU A 230 -17.17 26.97 -25.31
C GLU A 230 -15.79 26.78 -25.96
N SER A 231 -14.83 27.66 -25.69
CA SER A 231 -13.47 27.52 -26.20
C SER A 231 -12.65 26.44 -25.49
N ILE A 232 -13.04 26.03 -24.27
CA ILE A 232 -12.27 25.05 -23.49
C ILE A 232 -12.50 23.63 -24.01
N SER A 233 -11.46 22.81 -23.88
CA SER A 233 -11.47 21.39 -24.27
C SER A 233 -11.12 20.45 -23.12
N LYS A 234 -10.60 20.99 -22.01
CA LYS A 234 -10.34 20.24 -20.77
C LYS A 234 -10.59 21.09 -19.54
N VAL A 235 -10.99 20.43 -18.46
CA VAL A 235 -11.00 20.98 -17.11
C VAL A 235 -10.06 20.17 -16.22
N TYR A 236 -9.32 20.87 -15.37
CA TYR A 236 -8.49 20.29 -14.34
C TYR A 236 -9.17 20.52 -13.00
N LEU A 237 -9.40 19.47 -12.22
CA LEU A 237 -10.06 19.55 -10.92
C LEU A 237 -9.15 19.03 -9.82
N SER A 238 -9.18 19.70 -8.66
CA SER A 238 -8.55 19.24 -7.43
C SER A 238 -9.58 19.16 -6.32
N PHE A 239 -9.62 18.01 -5.65
CA PHE A 239 -10.54 17.67 -4.58
C PHE A 239 -9.77 17.51 -3.29
N GLU A 240 -10.29 18.07 -2.20
CA GLU A 240 -9.78 17.82 -0.86
C GLU A 240 -10.93 17.48 0.09
N ALA A 241 -10.66 16.57 1.01
CA ALA A 241 -11.53 16.30 2.14
C ALA A 241 -10.73 16.19 3.42
N SER A 242 -11.30 16.68 4.53
CA SER A 242 -10.70 16.57 5.85
C SER A 242 -11.66 16.02 6.90
N SER A 243 -11.14 15.64 8.06
CA SER A 243 -11.91 15.59 9.32
C SER A 243 -12.23 17.01 9.82
N LYS A 244 -13.18 17.12 10.75
CA LYS A 244 -13.43 18.38 11.47
C LYS A 244 -12.29 18.80 12.40
N ASP A 245 -11.49 17.84 12.87
CA ASP A 245 -10.32 18.14 13.67
C ASP A 245 -9.28 18.87 12.81
N ASN A 246 -8.77 20.00 13.31
CA ASN A 246 -7.80 20.85 12.62
C ASN A 246 -6.36 20.36 12.82
N ASP A 247 -6.13 19.29 13.59
CA ASP A 247 -4.81 18.69 13.72
C ASP A 247 -4.43 17.90 12.46
N ILE A 248 -3.70 18.55 11.55
CA ILE A 248 -3.20 17.96 10.31
C ILE A 248 -2.21 16.81 10.59
N SER A 249 -1.59 16.76 11.78
CA SER A 249 -0.66 15.70 12.16
C SER A 249 -1.33 14.43 12.67
N ASN A 250 -2.61 14.49 13.07
CA ASN A 250 -3.36 13.37 13.65
C ASN A 250 -4.78 13.18 13.06
N GLY A 251 -5.15 13.96 12.04
CA GLY A 251 -6.48 13.95 11.45
C GLY A 251 -6.61 13.12 10.17
N PHE A 252 -7.75 13.31 9.51
CA PHE A 252 -8.06 12.72 8.22
C PHE A 252 -7.90 13.80 7.15
N PHE A 253 -7.10 13.53 6.12
CA PHE A 253 -6.92 14.37 4.96
C PHE A 253 -6.71 13.51 3.71
N ALA A 254 -7.39 13.86 2.63
CA ALA A 254 -7.22 13.24 1.34
C ALA A 254 -7.30 14.29 0.23
N SER A 255 -6.33 14.28 -0.69
CA SER A 255 -6.38 15.06 -1.92
C SER A 255 -6.37 14.17 -3.16
N PHE A 256 -7.05 14.60 -4.21
CA PHE A 256 -7.12 13.92 -5.49
C PHE A 256 -7.23 14.95 -6.62
N SER A 257 -6.39 14.84 -7.64
CA SER A 257 -6.39 15.75 -8.78
C SER A 257 -6.60 14.98 -10.07
N CYS A 258 -7.33 15.58 -11.02
CA CYS A 258 -7.65 14.96 -12.30
C CYS A 258 -7.74 15.96 -13.44
N GLU A 259 -7.59 15.44 -14.66
CA GLU A 259 -7.98 16.13 -15.87
C GLU A 259 -9.16 15.43 -16.53
N ILE A 260 -10.08 16.22 -17.07
CA ILE A 260 -11.31 15.75 -17.70
C ILE A 260 -11.45 16.39 -19.08
N PRO A 261 -11.39 15.61 -20.17
CA PRO A 261 -11.70 16.11 -21.50
C PRO A 261 -13.17 16.51 -21.62
N ILE A 262 -13.45 17.53 -22.42
CA ILE A 262 -14.80 18.03 -22.68
C ILE A 262 -15.12 17.94 -24.15
N VAL A 263 -16.33 17.44 -24.46
CA VAL A 263 -16.89 17.45 -25.81
C VAL A 263 -18.18 18.25 -25.81
N TRP A 264 -18.23 19.27 -26.67
CA TRP A 264 -19.39 20.11 -26.88
C TRP A 264 -20.32 19.50 -27.92
N TYR A 265 -21.63 19.46 -27.63
CA TYR A 265 -22.65 19.00 -28.57
C TYR A 265 -23.81 20.00 -28.70
#